data_AF-A0A3D2EX97-F1
#
_entry.id   AF-A0A3D2EX97-F1
#
_cell.length_a   1.000
_cell.length_b   1.000
_cell.length_c   1.000
_cell.angle_alpha   90.00
_cell.angle_beta   90.00
_cell.angle_gamma   90.00
#
_symmetry.space_group_name_H-M   'P 1'
#
loop_
_entity.id
_entity.type
_entity.pdbx_description
1 polymer ?
#
loop_
_entity_poly.entity_id
_entity_poly.type
_entity_poly.pdbx_seq_one_letter_code
_entity_poly.pdbx_strand_id
1 'polypeptide(L)' 'MQVEVHTITLWFDKVSEILRELKQLGASNHNMGARHGLTTRGHLRQMTAAYETLRNTEGKLPVSYQVFTISARNKAN' A
#
# COMPACT_ATOMS: atom_id res chain seq x y z
N MET A 1 5.16 27.39 -1.93
CA MET A 1 4.79 25.96 -1.94
C MET A 1 4.93 25.45 -0.53
N GLN A 2 3.87 24.91 0.07
CA GLN A 2 3.92 24.26 1.39
C GLN A 2 3.66 22.76 1.20
N VAL A 3 4.35 21.93 1.97
CA VAL A 3 4.20 20.47 1.95
C VAL A 3 3.84 20.01 3.35
N GLU A 4 2.77 19.26 3.46
CA GLU A 4 2.29 18.65 4.70
C GLU A 4 2.35 17.13 4.58
N VAL A 5 2.79 16.46 5.65
CA VAL A 5 2.96 15.01 5.68
C VAL A 5 2.13 14.42 6.81
N HIS A 6 1.30 13.44 6.48
CA HIS A 6 0.45 12.75 7.43
C HIS A 6 0.62 11.24 7.31
N THR A 7 0.63 10.55 8.45
CA THR A 7 0.59 9.08 8.46
C THR A 7 -0.82 8.63 8.77
N ILE A 8 -1.38 7.77 7.92
CA ILE A 8 -2.66 7.12 8.14
C ILE A 8 -2.47 5.61 8.13
N THR A 9 -3.26 4.88 8.89
CA THR A 9 -3.28 3.40 8.84
C THR A 9 -4.71 2.96 8.54
N LEU A 10 -4.85 2.16 7.48
CA LEU A 10 -6.11 1.54 7.08
C LEU A 10 -6.09 0.07 7.49
N TRP A 11 -7.26 -0.49 7.77
CA TRP A 11 -7.43 -1.83 8.31
C TRP A 11 -8.32 -2.67 7.40
N PHE A 12 -7.84 -3.85 7.00
CA PHE A 12 -8.49 -4.69 6.00
C PHE A 12 -8.83 -6.08 6.55
N ASP A 13 -9.88 -6.69 6.02
CA ASP A 13 -10.25 -8.06 6.37
C ASP A 13 -9.41 -9.09 5.62
N LYS A 14 -9.07 -8.78 4.36
CA LYS A 14 -8.42 -9.73 3.45
C LYS A 14 -7.24 -9.12 2.72
N VAL A 15 -6.18 -9.91 2.53
CA VAL A 15 -5.02 -9.53 1.70
C VAL A 15 -5.44 -9.11 0.28
N SER A 16 -6.45 -9.75 -0.30
CA SER A 16 -6.95 -9.38 -1.62
C SER A 16 -7.50 -7.95 -1.71
N GLU A 17 -8.05 -7.42 -0.62
CA GLU A 17 -8.57 -6.05 -0.57
C GLU A 17 -7.41 -5.05 -0.60
N ILE A 18 -6.36 -5.31 0.18
CA ILE A 18 -5.11 -4.53 0.17
C ILE A 18 -4.52 -4.49 -1.25
N LEU A 19 -4.36 -5.65 -1.90
CA LEU A 19 -3.78 -5.71 -3.25
C LEU A 19 -4.63 -4.96 -4.28
N ARG A 20 -5.97 -5.01 -4.15
CA ARG A 20 -6.89 -4.30 -5.04
C ARG A 20 -6.80 -2.79 -4.82
N GLU A 21 -6.76 -2.35 -3.58
CA GLU A 21 -6.61 -0.93 -3.23
C GLU A 21 -5.28 -0.39 -3.75
N LEU A 22 -4.16 -1.05 -3.46
CA LEU A 22 -2.84 -0.66 -3.96
C LEU A 22 -2.84 -0.55 -5.49
N LYS A 23 -3.45 -1.52 -6.19
CA LYS A 23 -3.59 -1.46 -7.64
C LYS A 23 -4.41 -0.25 -8.10
N GLN A 24 -5.51 0.07 -7.42
CA GLN A 24 -6.35 1.23 -7.72
C GLN A 24 -5.62 2.56 -7.50
N LEU A 25 -4.76 2.63 -6.48
CA LEU A 25 -3.88 3.76 -6.22
C LEU A 25 -2.76 3.90 -7.26
N GLY A 26 -2.64 2.97 -8.21
CA GLY A 26 -1.55 2.93 -9.17
C GLY A 26 -0.21 2.53 -8.56
N ALA A 27 -0.22 1.97 -7.34
CA ALA A 27 0.97 1.47 -6.67
C ALA A 27 1.50 0.25 -7.45
N SER A 28 2.45 0.52 -8.32
CA SER A 28 3.17 -0.50 -9.09
C SER A 28 4.44 -0.82 -8.33
N ASN A 29 4.64 -2.10 -7.97
CA ASN A 29 5.85 -2.54 -7.28
C ASN A 29 7.06 -2.48 -8.24
N HIS A 30 7.66 -1.31 -8.39
CA HIS A 30 8.94 -1.10 -9.08
C HIS A 30 10.13 -1.39 -8.14
N ASN A 31 10.09 -2.52 -7.43
CA ASN A 31 11.25 -2.94 -6.65
C ASN A 31 12.40 -3.29 -7.60
N MET A 32 13.60 -2.76 -7.37
CA MET A 32 14.78 -3.10 -8.18
C MET A 32 15.12 -4.61 -8.16
N GLY A 33 14.61 -5.36 -7.16
CA GLY A 33 14.69 -6.82 -7.09
C GLY A 33 13.40 -7.56 -7.47
N ALA A 34 12.43 -6.88 -8.10
CA ALA A 34 11.20 -7.52 -8.53
C ALA A 34 11.53 -8.65 -9.52
N ARG A 35 11.09 -9.87 -9.18
CA ARG A 35 11.37 -11.05 -10.01
C ARG A 35 10.71 -10.86 -11.38
N HIS A 36 11.47 -11.06 -12.44
CA HIS A 36 10.94 -11.13 -13.79
C HIS A 36 10.11 -12.42 -13.94
N GLY A 37 8.86 -12.29 -14.41
CA GLY A 37 7.94 -13.41 -14.67
C GLY A 37 6.58 -13.24 -14.02
N LEU A 38 5.66 -14.16 -14.32
CA LEU A 38 4.31 -14.17 -13.73
C LEU A 38 4.37 -14.60 -12.26
N THR A 39 3.58 -13.94 -11.41
CA THR A 39 3.39 -14.36 -10.03
C THR A 39 2.77 -15.75 -10.00
N THR A 40 3.51 -16.72 -9.47
CA THR A 40 3.01 -18.09 -9.33
C THR A 40 2.00 -18.18 -8.17
N ARG A 41 1.10 -19.17 -8.22
CA ARG A 41 0.16 -19.44 -7.12
C ARG A 41 0.86 -19.70 -5.79
N GLY A 42 2.01 -20.38 -5.82
CA GLY A 42 2.82 -20.67 -4.62
C GLY A 42 3.34 -19.39 -3.96
N HIS A 43 3.88 -18.46 -4.75
CA HIS A 43 4.29 -17.16 -4.24
C HIS A 43 3.12 -16.36 -3.67
N LEU A 44 1.98 -16.36 -4.36
CA LEU A 44 0.80 -15.65 -3.86
C LEU A 44 0.38 -16.20 -2.50
N ARG A 45 0.38 -17.53 -2.31
CA ARG A 45 0.08 -18.16 -1.01
C ARG A 45 1.09 -17.81 0.07
N GLN A 46 2.39 -17.83 -0.24
CA GLN A 46 3.44 -17.46 0.72
C GLN A 46 3.33 -16.00 1.14
N MET A 47 3.11 -15.10 0.18
CA MET A 47 2.86 -13.69 0.46
C MET A 47 1.62 -13.52 1.33
N THR A 48 0.49 -14.13 0.96
CA THR A 48 -0.73 -14.07 1.77
C THR A 48 -0.47 -14.56 3.20
N ALA A 49 0.17 -15.73 3.37
CA ALA A 49 0.47 -16.26 4.71
C ALA A 49 1.35 -15.31 5.55
N ALA A 50 2.31 -14.61 4.93
CA ALA A 50 3.12 -13.61 5.62
C ALA A 50 2.30 -12.39 6.06
N TYR A 51 1.32 -11.95 5.27
CA TYR A 51 0.40 -10.89 5.70
C TYR A 51 -0.49 -11.37 6.87
N GLU A 52 -0.98 -12.61 6.83
CA GLU A 52 -1.87 -13.16 7.85
C GLU A 52 -1.25 -13.14 9.26
N THR A 53 0.08 -13.14 9.39
CA THR A 53 0.75 -13.00 10.71
C THR A 53 0.67 -11.60 11.30
N LEU A 54 0.23 -10.59 10.54
CA LEU A 54 0.16 -9.19 10.93
C LEU A 54 -1.24 -8.78 11.43
N ARG A 55 -2.17 -9.73 11.58
CA ARG A 55 -3.51 -9.43 12.09
C ARG A 55 -3.43 -8.87 13.51
N ASN A 56 -4.23 -7.84 13.78
CA ASN A 56 -4.44 -7.35 15.14
C ASN A 56 -5.41 -8.25 15.93
N THR A 57 -5.72 -7.86 17.17
CA THR A 57 -6.65 -8.58 18.06
C THR A 57 -8.09 -8.67 17.53
N GLU A 58 -8.47 -7.76 16.63
CA GLU A 58 -9.77 -7.75 15.95
C GLU A 58 -9.74 -8.55 14.63
N GLY A 59 -8.60 -9.19 14.34
CA GLY A 59 -8.41 -9.95 13.11
C GLY A 59 -8.27 -9.08 11.86
N LYS A 60 -7.87 -7.81 11.95
CA LYS A 60 -7.67 -6.92 10.79
C LYS A 60 -6.19 -6.78 10.42
N LEU A 61 -5.92 -6.59 9.14
CA LEU A 61 -4.59 -6.38 8.58
C LEU A 61 -4.29 -4.87 8.45
N PRO A 62 -3.19 -4.36 9.01
CA PRO A 62 -2.82 -2.96 8.88
C PRO A 62 -2.10 -2.66 7.57
N VAL A 63 -2.39 -1.51 6.97
CA VAL A 63 -1.57 -0.88 5.93
C VAL A 63 -1.38 0.59 6.29
N SER A 64 -0.13 1.01 6.46
CA SER A 64 0.21 2.39 6.80
C SER A 64 0.69 3.16 5.57
N TYR A 65 0.14 4.35 5.35
CA TYR A 65 0.45 5.24 4.24
C TYR A 65 1.03 6.56 4.76
N GLN A 66 2.07 7.06 4.09
CA GLN A 66 2.51 8.45 4.21
C GLN A 66 1.87 9.27 3.09
N VAL A 67 1.02 10.21 3.46
CA VAL A 67 0.30 11.09 2.54
C VAL A 67 1.01 12.45 2.54
N PHE A 68 1.40 12.89 1.34
CA PHE A 68 2.03 14.20 1.12
C PHE A 68 1.03 15.10 0.40
N THR A 69 0.66 16.21 1.03
CA THR A 69 -0.20 17.23 0.41
C THR A 69 0.66 18.44 0.06
N ILE A 70 0.62 18.85 -1.20
CA ILE A 70 1.40 19.98 -1.71
C ILE A 70 0.43 21.11 -2.06
N SER A 71 0.56 22.25 -1.40
CA SER A 71 -0.16 23.47 -1.76
C SER A 71 0.79 24.44 -2.47
N ALA A 72 0.46 24.79 -3.71
CA ALA A 72 1.14 25.80 -4.49
C ALA A 72 0.22 27.01 -4.66
N ARG A 73 0.75 28.20 -4.42
CA ARG A 73 0.08 29.46 -4.77
C ARG A 73 0.74 29.98 -6.04
N ASN A 74 -0.05 30.24 -7.08
CA ASN A 74 0.49 30.91 -8.26
C ASN A 74 0.70 32.39 -7.94
N LYS A 75 1.76 33.00 -8.46
CA LYS A 75 1.94 34.45 -8.37
C LYS A 75 0.92 35.07 -9.34
N ALA A 76 -0.17 35.63 -8.80
CA ALA A 76 -1.02 36.50 -9.60
C ALA A 76 -0.20 37.76 -9.94
N ASN A 77 -0.11 38.08 -11.24
CA ASN A 77 0.25 39.41 -11.73
C ASN A 77 -0.91 40.36 -11.50
#